data_AF-A0A942H061-F1
#
_entry.id   AF-A0A942H061-F1
#
_cell.length_a   1.000
_cell.length_b   1.000
_cell.length_c   1.000
_cell.angle_alpha   90.00
_cell.angle_beta   90.00
_cell.angle_gamma   90.00
#
_symmetry.space_group_name_H-M   'P 1'
#
loop_
_entity.id
_entity.type
_entity.pdbx_description
1 polymer ?
#
loop_
_entity_poly.entity_id
_entity_poly.type
_entity_poly.pdbx_seq_one_letter_code
_entity_poly.pdbx_strand_id
1 'polypeptide(L)'
;LKLQLHNASLACSGDAVRGKHLLDPRTGRACEAWGEVAVVAPSGFEADVLSKLFVLGPEQGLAWANAHGVAAVFLPNSGTPRLSRAFRALNPVLLPALIPAFTKESR
;
A
#
# COMPACT_ATOMS: atom_id res chain seq x y z
N LEU A 1 5.72 14.12 4.00
CA LEU A 1 6.59 12.92 4.00
C LEU A 1 7.45 12.94 2.74
N LYS A 2 8.74 12.64 2.83
CA LYS A 2 9.62 12.47 1.65
C LYS A 2 10.25 11.08 1.71
N LEU A 3 10.05 10.28 0.66
CA LEU A 3 10.69 8.98 0.48
C LEU A 3 11.69 9.11 -0.67
N GLN A 4 12.95 8.73 -0.42
CA GLN A 4 13.97 8.64 -1.47
C GLN A 4 14.23 7.17 -1.76
N LEU A 5 14.24 6.80 -3.04
CA LEU A 5 14.44 5.44 -3.50
C LEU A 5 15.76 5.38 -4.27
N HIS A 6 16.61 4.43 -3.90
CA HIS A 6 17.86 4.12 -4.60
C HIS A 6 17.82 2.63 -4.91
N ASN A 7 17.99 2.25 -6.19
CA ASN A 7 17.89 0.85 -6.64
C ASN A 7 16.59 0.17 -6.19
N ALA A 8 15.49 0.92 -6.18
CA ALA A 8 14.18 0.46 -5.77
C ALA A 8 13.10 1.21 -6.58
N SER A 9 11.91 0.62 -6.64
CA SER A 9 10.73 1.16 -7.28
C SER A 9 9.56 1.17 -6.32
N LEU A 10 8.59 2.05 -6.59
CA LEU A 10 7.32 2.16 -5.87
C LEU A 10 6.17 1.97 -6.86
N ALA A 11 5.17 1.19 -6.48
CA ALA A 11 3.92 1.09 -7.22
C ALA A 11 2.73 1.14 -6.27
N CYS A 12 1.59 1.63 -6.78
CA CYS A 12 0.37 1.80 -6.01
C CYS A 12 -0.80 1.11 -6.71
N SER A 13 -1.68 0.52 -5.91
CA SER A 13 -2.99 0.04 -6.35
C SER A 13 -4.05 0.62 -5.41
N GLY A 14 -5.19 1.01 -5.96
CA GLY A 14 -6.24 1.64 -5.17
C GLY A 14 -7.44 2.03 -6.01
N ASP A 15 -8.44 2.56 -5.35
CA ASP A 15 -9.75 2.91 -5.92
C ASP A 15 -9.91 4.42 -6.19
N ALA A 16 -8.96 5.25 -5.73
CA ALA A 16 -9.10 6.71 -5.71
C ALA A 16 -9.28 7.41 -7.06
N VAL A 17 -8.83 6.78 -8.17
CA VAL A 17 -8.88 7.36 -9.53
C VAL A 17 -9.84 6.59 -10.44
N ARG A 18 -9.86 5.26 -10.35
CA ARG A 18 -10.60 4.38 -11.28
C ARG A 18 -11.73 3.59 -10.62
N GLY A 19 -12.05 3.87 -9.35
CA GLY A 19 -13.05 3.13 -8.58
C GLY A 19 -12.74 1.63 -8.46
N LYS A 20 -13.79 0.82 -8.30
CA LYS A 20 -13.71 -0.64 -8.13
C LYS A 20 -13.41 -1.38 -9.45
N HIS A 21 -12.16 -1.30 -9.92
CA HIS A 21 -11.71 -1.95 -11.16
C HIS A 21 -10.81 -3.17 -10.94
N LEU A 22 -10.27 -3.34 -9.72
CA LEU A 22 -9.52 -4.54 -9.35
C LEU A 22 -10.51 -5.66 -9.03
N LEU A 23 -10.34 -6.82 -9.66
CA LEU A 23 -11.20 -7.98 -9.47
C LEU A 23 -10.59 -8.94 -8.45
N ASP A 24 -11.43 -9.47 -7.57
CA ASP A 24 -11.07 -10.58 -6.69
C ASP A 24 -11.13 -11.89 -7.50
N PRO A 25 -9.99 -12.56 -7.75
CA PRO A 25 -9.95 -13.74 -8.60
C PRO A 25 -10.74 -14.92 -8.02
N ARG A 26 -11.01 -14.93 -6.70
CA ARG A 26 -11.79 -16.00 -6.06
C ARG A 26 -13.28 -15.94 -6.41
N THR A 27 -13.77 -14.74 -6.73
CA THR A 27 -15.20 -14.49 -6.93
C THR A 27 -15.53 -13.93 -8.31
N GLY A 28 -14.52 -13.42 -9.04
CA GLY A 28 -14.70 -12.69 -10.29
C GLY A 28 -15.35 -11.31 -10.12
N ARG A 29 -15.58 -10.86 -8.89
CA ARG A 29 -16.26 -9.59 -8.59
C ARG A 29 -15.25 -8.49 -8.28
N ALA A 30 -15.67 -7.24 -8.43
CA ALA A 30 -14.83 -6.11 -8.06
C ALA A 30 -14.53 -6.11 -6.55
N CYS A 31 -13.29 -5.82 -6.18
CA CYS A 31 -12.85 -5.72 -4.80
C CYS A 31 -13.57 -4.59 -4.07
N GLU A 32 -13.64 -4.68 -2.75
CA GLU A 32 -14.16 -3.58 -1.93
C GLU A 32 -13.31 -2.32 -2.08
N ALA A 33 -13.99 -1.17 -2.05
CA ALA A 33 -13.36 0.14 -2.14
C ALA A 33 -12.94 0.58 -0.74
N TRP A 34 -11.75 0.17 -0.33
CA TRP A 34 -11.25 0.43 1.01
C TRP A 34 -10.13 1.49 1.05
N GLY A 35 -9.55 1.89 -0.09
CA GLY A 35 -8.51 2.91 -0.17
C GLY A 35 -7.36 2.53 -1.12
N GLU A 36 -6.13 2.56 -0.61
CA GLU A 36 -4.92 2.37 -1.42
C GLU A 36 -3.88 1.48 -0.73
N VAL A 37 -3.00 0.88 -1.52
CA VAL A 37 -1.77 0.23 -1.07
C VAL A 37 -0.60 0.72 -1.91
N ALA A 38 0.52 0.98 -1.27
CA ALA A 38 1.77 1.28 -1.93
C ALA A 38 2.85 0.28 -1.50
N VAL A 39 3.62 -0.21 -2.47
CA VAL A 39 4.67 -1.22 -2.24
C VAL A 39 5.98 -0.74 -2.82
N VAL A 40 7.04 -0.89 -2.03
CA VAL A 40 8.42 -0.67 -2.46
C VAL A 40 9.11 -2.02 -2.68
N ALA A 41 9.78 -2.18 -3.82
CA ALA A 41 10.52 -3.38 -4.17
C ALA A 41 11.76 -3.03 -5.01
N PRO A 42 12.73 -3.95 -5.19
CA PRO A 42 13.92 -3.73 -6.04
C PRO A 42 13.60 -3.37 -7.50
N SER A 43 12.48 -3.86 -8.04
CA SER A 43 12.07 -3.60 -9.43
C SER A 43 10.64 -3.07 -9.53
N GLY A 44 10.35 -2.36 -10.64
CA GLY A 44 8.99 -1.87 -10.92
C GLY A 44 7.98 -3.00 -11.14
N PHE A 45 8.42 -4.10 -11.74
CA PHE A 45 7.59 -5.29 -11.94
C PHE A 45 7.17 -5.90 -10.59
N GLU A 46 8.12 -6.12 -9.68
CA GLU A 46 7.81 -6.66 -8.36
C GLU A 46 6.91 -5.73 -7.56
N ALA A 47 7.19 -4.42 -7.59
CA ALA A 47 6.37 -3.43 -6.91
C ALA A 47 4.92 -3.46 -7.43
N ASP A 48 4.71 -3.50 -8.75
CA ASP A 48 3.37 -3.48 -9.34
C ASP A 48 2.58 -4.77 -9.04
N VAL A 49 3.21 -5.94 -9.17
CA VAL A 49 2.60 -7.22 -8.84
C VAL A 49 2.21 -7.26 -7.36
N LEU A 50 3.13 -6.89 -6.48
CA LEU A 50 2.89 -6.90 -5.03
C LEU A 50 1.89 -5.83 -4.60
N SER A 51 1.74 -4.73 -5.34
CA SER A 51 0.66 -3.76 -5.06
C SER A 51 -0.74 -4.37 -5.20
N LYS A 52 -0.88 -5.53 -5.88
CA LYS A 52 -2.16 -6.26 -5.94
C LYS A 52 -2.56 -6.94 -4.62
N LEU A 53 -1.73 -6.82 -3.57
CA LEU A 53 -2.17 -7.04 -2.17
C LEU A 53 -3.41 -6.22 -1.80
N PHE A 54 -3.74 -5.20 -2.59
CA PHE A 54 -5.02 -4.50 -2.52
C PHE A 54 -6.23 -5.47 -2.39
N VAL A 55 -6.20 -6.56 -3.17
CA VAL A 55 -7.27 -7.56 -3.27
C VAL A 55 -7.54 -8.26 -1.93
N LEU A 56 -6.53 -8.40 -1.07
CA LEU A 56 -6.67 -9.04 0.23
C LEU A 56 -7.29 -8.10 1.28
N GLY A 57 -7.35 -6.80 1.00
CA GLY A 57 -7.73 -5.80 1.99
C GLY A 57 -6.61 -5.49 3.00
N PRO A 58 -6.82 -4.47 3.84
CA PRO A 58 -5.75 -3.90 4.66
C PRO A 58 -5.25 -4.83 5.77
N GLU A 59 -6.12 -5.67 6.35
CA GLU A 59 -5.74 -6.56 7.46
C GLU A 59 -5.02 -7.81 6.95
N GLN A 60 -5.63 -8.55 6.03
CA GLN A 60 -5.05 -9.78 5.48
C GLN A 60 -3.84 -9.47 4.61
N GLY A 61 -3.87 -8.36 3.85
CA GLY A 61 -2.73 -7.88 3.08
C GLY A 61 -1.54 -7.53 3.97
N LEU A 62 -1.75 -6.84 5.10
CA LEU A 62 -0.68 -6.53 6.05
C LEU A 62 -0.09 -7.79 6.67
N ALA A 63 -0.93 -8.74 7.07
CA ALA A 63 -0.48 -10.02 7.63
C ALA A 63 0.39 -10.78 6.61
N TRP A 64 -0.06 -10.85 5.35
CA TRP A 64 0.67 -11.49 4.27
C TRP A 64 2.01 -10.78 4.00
N ALA A 65 2.01 -9.44 3.91
CA ALA A 65 3.23 -8.67 3.67
C ALA A 65 4.28 -8.87 4.76
N ASN A 66 3.85 -8.91 6.03
CA ASN A 66 4.74 -9.19 7.16
C ASN A 66 5.32 -10.60 7.11
N ALA A 67 4.52 -11.60 6.75
CA ALA A 67 4.97 -12.98 6.64
C ALA A 67 6.02 -13.19 5.53
N HIS A 68 5.97 -12.37 4.47
CA HIS A 68 6.84 -12.49 3.29
C HIS A 68 7.94 -11.42 3.21
N GLY A 69 8.07 -10.55 4.22
CA GLY A 69 9.07 -9.48 4.23
C GLY A 69 8.84 -8.39 3.18
N VAL A 70 7.60 -8.21 2.71
CA VAL A 70 7.27 -7.21 1.69
C VAL A 70 7.08 -5.84 2.33
N ALA A 71 7.76 -4.84 1.77
CA ALA A 71 7.64 -3.45 2.20
C ALA A 71 6.38 -2.80 1.60
N ALA A 72 5.26 -2.99 2.28
CA ALA A 72 3.96 -2.41 1.94
C ALA A 72 3.44 -1.42 3.01
N VAL A 73 2.74 -0.38 2.55
CA VAL A 73 1.87 0.49 3.35
C VAL A 73 0.45 0.43 2.81
N PHE A 74 -0.51 0.19 3.70
CA PHE A 74 -1.94 0.18 3.40
C PHE A 74 -2.54 1.48 3.92
N LEU A 75 -3.29 2.18 3.08
CA LEU A 75 -3.90 3.48 3.35
C LEU A 75 -5.42 3.35 3.24
N PRO A 76 -6.10 2.92 4.31
CA PRO A 76 -7.56 2.91 4.33
C PRO A 76 -8.14 4.32 4.18
N ASN A 77 -9.30 4.44 3.53
CA ASN A 77 -10.05 5.69 3.45
C ASN A 77 -10.46 6.26 4.82
N SER A 78 -10.44 5.44 5.88
CA SER A 78 -10.64 5.89 7.27
C SER A 78 -9.45 6.68 7.84
N GLY A 79 -8.32 6.73 7.14
CA GLY A 79 -7.20 7.65 7.41
C GLY A 79 -6.09 7.12 8.29
N THR A 80 -6.21 5.93 8.89
CA THR A 80 -5.11 5.35 9.69
C THR A 80 -4.24 4.41 8.86
N PRO A 81 -3.00 4.79 8.51
CA PRO A 81 -2.10 3.98 7.70
C PRO A 81 -1.61 2.75 8.45
N ARG A 82 -1.38 1.65 7.74
CA ARG A 82 -0.86 0.39 8.29
C ARG A 82 0.39 -0.01 7.54
N LEU A 83 1.51 0.00 8.25
CA LEU A 83 2.83 -0.25 7.67
C LEU A 83 3.31 -1.64 8.06
N SER A 84 3.72 -2.43 7.07
CA SER A 84 4.46 -3.68 7.29
C SER A 84 5.79 -3.42 8.00
N ARG A 85 6.36 -4.43 8.65
CA ARG A 85 7.67 -4.35 9.32
C ARG A 85 8.77 -3.92 8.33
N ALA A 86 8.78 -4.52 7.14
CA ALA A 86 9.75 -4.19 6.10
C ALA A 86 9.61 -2.73 5.64
N PHE A 87 8.39 -2.22 5.47
CA PHE A 87 8.19 -0.81 5.09
C PHE A 87 8.66 0.16 6.17
N ARG A 88 8.42 -0.14 7.45
CA ARG A 88 8.96 0.65 8.57
C ARG A 88 10.49 0.66 8.60
N ALA A 89 11.13 -0.41 8.10
CA ALA A 89 12.58 -0.54 8.05
C ALA A 89 13.25 0.19 6.87
N LEU A 90 12.48 0.71 5.91
CA LEU A 90 13.02 1.43 4.75
C LEU A 90 13.73 2.76 5.11
N ASN A 91 13.59 3.25 6.35
CA ASN A 91 14.40 4.35 6.87
C ASN A 91 14.42 4.36 8.42
N PRO A 92 15.58 4.51 9.11
CA PRO A 92 15.62 4.65 10.57
C PRO A 92 14.95 5.92 11.15
N VAL A 93 14.52 6.88 10.31
CA VAL A 93 13.88 8.13 10.75
C VAL A 93 12.42 8.18 10.32
N LEU A 94 11.58 7.32 10.93
CA LEU A 94 10.15 7.57 11.04
C LEU A 94 9.66 7.13 12.41
N LEU A 95 9.53 8.11 13.31
CA LEU A 95 8.49 8.35 14.33
C LEU A 95 9.16 9.04 15.54
N PRO A 96 8.79 10.29 15.86
CA PRO A 96 7.46 10.53 16.42
C PRO A 96 6.87 11.90 16.02
N ALA A 97 5.86 11.91 15.14
CA ALA A 97 4.77 12.89 15.11
C ALA A 97 3.98 12.70 13.82
N LEU A 98 2.67 12.99 13.89
CA LEU A 98 1.75 13.17 12.76
C LEU A 98 1.02 11.91 12.25
N ILE A 99 0.15 11.38 13.11
CA ILE A 99 -1.29 11.37 12.79
C ILE A 99 -1.74 12.80 13.16
N PRO A 100 -2.25 13.66 12.25
CA PRO A 100 -3.34 13.36 11.31
C PRO A 100 -3.17 13.93 9.88
N ALA A 101 -4.16 13.61 9.03
CA ALA A 101 -4.47 14.18 7.71
C ALA A 101 -3.61 13.73 6.52
N PHE A 102 -3.91 12.54 5.99
CA PHE A 102 -3.88 12.34 4.55
C PHE A 102 -5.10 13.05 3.96
N THR A 103 -4.96 14.34 3.60
CA THR A 103 -5.92 15.01 2.72
C THR A 103 -5.47 14.84 1.27
N LYS A 104 -6.31 14.18 0.48
CA LYS A 104 -6.20 14.10 -0.98
C LYS A 104 -6.26 15.52 -1.54
N GLU A 105 -5.18 16.03 -2.11
CA GLU A 105 -5.27 17.20 -2.99
C GLU A 105 -5.89 16.74 -4.31
N SER A 106 -7.19 16.97 -4.44
CA SER A 106 -7.91 16.96 -5.70
C SER A 106 -7.50 18.19 -6.52
N ARG A 107 -6.97 17.97 -7.72
CA ARG A 107 -7.02 18.97 -8.79
C ARG A 107 -8.45 19.14 -9.28
#